data_AF-A0A1B9B960-F1
#
_entry.id   AF-A0A1B9B960-F1
#
_cell.length_a   1.000
_cell.length_b   1.000
_cell.length_c   1.000
_cell.angle_alpha   90.00
_cell.angle_beta   90.00
_cell.angle_gamma   90.00
#
_symmetry.space_group_name_H-M   'P 1'
#
loop_
_entity.id
_entity.type
_entity.pdbx_description
1 polymer ?
#
loop_
_entity_poly.entity_id
_entity_poly.type
_entity_poly.pdbx_seq_one_letter_code
_entity_poly.pdbx_strand_id
1 'polypeptide(L)'
;MVIHIVKKIAVVVFFLVLFTNQFVFAAKDEYFSSNNHKYFINAQEFYKISGYKEVSKSEISVRKLILAKDLPSVTSQMKWNSEKERQAKISEIKDHLIYLDPQRQVYYFFSKKGDQKQGITKYAVFDAETKKLLTIVKMTAESY
;
A
#
# COMPACT_ATOMS: atom_id res chain seq x y z
N MET A 1 -15.87 19.46 -49.95
CA MET A 1 -14.81 20.13 -49.16
C MET A 1 -14.94 19.88 -47.65
N VAL A 2 -16.12 20.10 -47.04
CA VAL A 2 -16.36 19.94 -45.59
C VAL A 2 -16.02 18.54 -45.05
N ILE A 3 -16.41 17.47 -45.75
CA ILE A 3 -16.16 16.07 -45.32
C ILE A 3 -14.67 15.75 -45.17
N HIS A 4 -13.81 16.33 -46.01
CA HIS A 4 -12.35 16.11 -45.92
C HIS A 4 -11.73 16.84 -44.73
N ILE A 5 -12.28 18.00 -44.34
CA ILE A 5 -11.85 18.76 -43.16
C ILE A 5 -12.25 18.01 -41.88
N VAL A 6 -13.48 17.49 -41.81
CA VAL A 6 -13.97 16.72 -40.66
C VAL A 6 -13.14 15.44 -40.46
N LYS A 7 -12.80 14.72 -41.54
CA LYS A 7 -11.91 13.54 -41.47
C LYS A 7 -10.52 13.88 -40.93
N LYS A 8 -9.92 15.01 -41.36
CA LYS A 8 -8.60 15.45 -40.86
C LYS A 8 -8.64 15.81 -39.38
N ILE A 9 -9.69 16.52 -38.92
CA ILE A 9 -9.88 16.86 -37.50
C ILE A 9 -10.05 15.60 -36.66
N ALA A 10 -10.86 14.63 -37.11
CA ALA A 10 -11.06 13.37 -36.39
C ALA A 10 -9.76 12.58 -36.22
N VAL A 11 -8.89 12.56 -37.25
CA VAL A 11 -7.57 11.93 -37.17
C VAL A 11 -6.67 12.62 -36.15
N VAL A 12 -6.63 13.97 -36.14
CA VAL A 12 -5.83 14.73 -35.17
C VAL A 12 -6.33 14.50 -33.73
N VAL A 13 -7.65 14.49 -33.51
CA VAL A 13 -8.24 14.19 -32.20
C VAL A 13 -7.93 12.76 -31.76
N PHE A 14 -8.01 11.79 -32.67
CA PHE A 14 -7.67 10.40 -32.37
C PHE A 14 -6.20 10.24 -31.94
N PHE A 15 -5.26 10.87 -32.64
CA PHE A 15 -3.85 10.86 -32.24
C PHE A 15 -3.62 11.58 -30.91
N LEU A 16 -4.25 12.73 -30.67
CA LEU A 16 -4.18 13.43 -29.38
C LEU A 16 -4.65 12.55 -28.22
N VAL A 17 -5.77 11.85 -28.37
CA VAL A 17 -6.29 10.93 -27.35
C VAL A 17 -5.29 9.78 -27.13
N LEU A 18 -4.76 9.17 -28.18
CA LEU A 18 -3.75 8.09 -28.04
C LEU A 18 -2.49 8.56 -27.31
N PHE A 19 -1.97 9.75 -27.65
CA PHE A 19 -0.79 10.33 -26.99
C PHE A 19 -1.05 10.61 -25.50
N THR A 20 -2.19 11.20 -25.15
CA THR A 20 -2.52 11.48 -23.73
C THR A 20 -2.63 10.20 -22.89
N ASN A 21 -3.13 9.10 -23.45
CA ASN A 21 -3.22 7.82 -22.72
C ASN A 21 -1.84 7.21 -22.45
N GLN A 22 -0.91 7.28 -23.40
CA GLN A 22 0.45 6.75 -23.21
C GLN A 22 1.22 7.48 -22.10
N PHE A 23 1.10 8.81 -22.02
CA PHE A 23 1.72 9.62 -20.96
C PHE A 23 1.17 9.27 -19.57
N VAL A 24 -0.13 9.05 -19.44
CA VAL A 24 -0.75 8.69 -18.15
C VAL A 24 -0.32 7.31 -17.69
N PHE A 25 -0.21 6.34 -18.60
CA PHE A 25 0.29 5.00 -18.27
C PHE A 25 1.78 5.02 -17.88
N ALA A 26 2.63 5.70 -18.64
CA ALA A 26 4.07 5.79 -18.36
C ALA A 26 4.38 6.50 -17.04
N ALA A 27 3.66 7.59 -16.72
CA ALA A 27 3.81 8.28 -15.44
C ALA A 27 3.37 7.39 -14.26
N LYS A 28 2.35 6.53 -14.45
CA LYS A 28 1.89 5.62 -13.40
C LYS A 28 2.89 4.47 -13.16
N ASP A 29 3.56 4.00 -14.20
CA ASP A 29 4.67 3.04 -14.11
C ASP A 29 5.85 3.60 -13.31
N GLU A 30 6.17 4.88 -13.48
CA GLU A 30 7.33 5.49 -12.82
C GLU A 30 7.19 5.54 -11.30
N TYR A 31 6.01 5.94 -10.78
CA TYR A 31 5.81 6.12 -9.33
C TYR A 31 5.74 4.84 -8.52
N PHE A 32 5.44 3.69 -9.14
CA PHE A 32 5.26 2.42 -8.43
C PHE A 32 6.02 1.23 -9.02
N SER A 33 7.03 1.48 -9.86
CA SER A 33 7.98 0.48 -10.35
C SER A 33 8.76 -0.21 -9.22
N SER A 34 9.37 -1.36 -9.52
CA SER A 34 10.24 -2.07 -8.58
C SER A 34 11.38 -1.19 -8.05
N ASN A 35 11.61 -1.27 -6.74
CA ASN A 35 12.74 -0.62 -6.08
C ASN A 35 13.53 -1.60 -5.20
N ASN A 36 13.43 -2.92 -5.43
CA ASN A 36 14.13 -3.96 -4.66
C ASN A 36 15.66 -3.83 -4.68
N HIS A 37 16.22 -3.21 -5.73
CA HIS A 37 17.64 -2.95 -5.88
C HIS A 37 18.12 -1.74 -5.06
N LYS A 38 17.19 -0.92 -4.55
CA LYS A 38 17.50 0.25 -3.73
C LYS A 38 17.61 -0.15 -2.27
N TYR A 39 18.54 0.48 -1.55
CA TYR A 39 18.67 0.32 -0.11
C TYR A 39 17.94 1.45 0.60
N PHE A 40 17.10 1.09 1.57
CA PHE A 40 16.42 2.05 2.44
C PHE A 40 16.84 1.83 3.89
N ILE A 41 16.71 2.87 4.72
CA ILE A 41 16.91 2.75 6.17
C ILE A 41 16.02 1.65 6.75
N ASN A 42 16.47 1.02 7.83
CA ASN A 42 15.71 -0.08 8.42
C ASN A 42 14.38 0.42 9.00
N ALA A 43 13.45 -0.53 9.20
CA ALA A 43 12.10 -0.21 9.67
C ALA A 43 12.07 0.47 11.06
N GLN A 44 13.04 0.16 11.92
CA GLN A 44 13.13 0.74 13.26
C GLN A 44 13.52 2.23 13.22
N GLU A 45 14.43 2.60 12.32
CA GLU A 45 14.82 3.99 12.08
C GLU A 45 13.71 4.76 11.39
N PHE A 46 13.09 4.18 10.36
CA PHE A 46 11.98 4.83 9.67
C PHE A 46 10.80 5.10 10.63
N TYR A 47 10.49 4.15 11.52
CA TYR A 47 9.44 4.33 12.53
C TYR A 47 9.60 5.63 13.32
N LYS A 48 10.83 5.96 13.76
CA LYS A 48 11.13 7.16 14.55
C LYS A 48 10.75 8.47 13.84
N ILE A 49 10.80 8.48 12.50
CA ILE A 49 10.55 9.66 11.67
C ILE A 49 9.20 9.61 10.92
N SER A 50 8.54 8.46 10.89
CA SER A 50 7.31 8.22 10.11
C SER A 50 6.06 8.95 10.61
N GLY A 51 6.07 9.45 11.85
CA GLY A 51 4.87 9.97 12.52
C GLY A 51 3.87 8.91 12.98
N TYR A 52 4.03 7.64 12.62
CA TYR A 52 3.17 6.54 13.08
C TYR A 52 3.28 6.34 14.59
N LYS A 53 2.14 6.09 15.25
CA LYS A 53 2.05 5.81 16.69
C LYS A 53 1.39 4.47 16.92
N GLU A 54 2.18 3.54 17.46
CA GLU A 54 1.72 2.24 17.93
C GLU A 54 0.64 2.38 19.02
N VAL A 55 -0.02 1.26 19.34
CA VAL A 55 -0.91 1.20 20.50
C VAL A 55 -0.09 1.42 21.78
N SER A 56 -0.57 2.31 22.65
CA SER A 56 0.12 2.61 23.92
C SER A 56 0.17 1.38 24.83
N LYS A 57 1.38 1.00 25.27
CA LYS A 57 1.66 -0.24 26.01
C LYS A 57 1.27 -1.48 25.21
N SER A 58 1.61 -1.52 23.92
CA SER A 58 1.46 -2.72 23.10
C SER A 58 2.27 -3.88 23.67
N GLU A 59 1.68 -5.06 23.62
CA GLU A 59 2.35 -6.32 23.96
C GLU A 59 3.11 -6.88 22.76
N ILE A 60 2.63 -6.55 21.55
CA ILE A 60 3.25 -6.94 20.29
C ILE A 60 3.49 -5.66 19.50
N SER A 61 4.73 -5.47 19.06
CA SER A 61 5.13 -4.44 18.11
C SER A 61 6.03 -5.07 17.06
N VAL A 62 5.62 -4.98 15.80
CA VAL A 62 6.35 -5.51 14.64
C VAL A 62 6.62 -4.37 13.68
N ARG A 63 7.87 -4.26 13.26
CA ARG A 63 8.33 -3.27 12.29
C ARG A 63 9.20 -3.99 11.28
N LYS A 64 8.79 -4.01 10.02
CA LYS A 64 9.51 -4.72 8.95
C LYS A 64 9.62 -3.85 7.70
N LEU A 65 10.73 -3.98 6.99
CA LEU A 65 10.88 -3.53 5.60
C LEU A 65 10.85 -4.80 4.75
N ILE A 66 9.84 -4.93 3.89
CA ILE A 66 9.57 -6.15 3.11
C ILE A 66 9.14 -5.77 1.69
N LEU A 67 9.07 -6.77 0.81
CA LEU A 67 8.48 -6.59 -0.51
C LEU A 67 6.95 -6.57 -0.41
N ALA A 68 6.31 -5.78 -1.27
CA ALA A 68 4.87 -5.66 -1.37
C ALA A 68 4.19 -7.04 -1.52
N LYS A 69 4.76 -7.94 -2.34
CA LYS A 69 4.25 -9.30 -2.52
C LYS A 69 4.22 -10.16 -1.25
N ASP A 70 5.09 -9.88 -0.28
CA ASP A 70 5.21 -10.66 0.95
C ASP A 70 4.25 -10.15 2.05
N LEU A 71 3.70 -8.95 1.87
CA LEU A 71 2.84 -8.27 2.84
C LEU A 71 1.60 -9.10 3.24
N PRO A 72 0.86 -9.78 2.34
CA PRO A 72 -0.26 -10.63 2.73
C PRO A 72 0.16 -11.81 3.62
N SER A 73 1.28 -12.45 3.30
CA SER A 73 1.82 -13.59 4.06
C SER A 73 2.33 -13.15 5.43
N VAL A 74 3.05 -12.02 5.50
CA VAL A 74 3.51 -11.46 6.78
C VAL A 74 2.33 -11.04 7.64
N THR A 75 1.29 -10.44 7.06
CA THR A 75 0.08 -10.02 7.76
C THR A 75 -0.69 -11.21 8.33
N SER A 76 -0.78 -12.32 7.59
CA SER A 76 -1.53 -13.51 8.05
C SER A 76 -0.90 -14.18 9.28
N GLN A 77 0.39 -14.00 9.49
CA GLN A 77 1.15 -14.52 10.63
C GLN A 77 1.02 -13.66 11.90
N MET A 78 0.42 -12.46 11.81
CA MET A 78 0.23 -11.60 12.97
C MET A 78 -0.88 -12.11 13.89
N LYS A 79 -0.81 -11.75 15.18
CA LYS A 79 -1.79 -12.15 16.19
C LYS A 79 -3.05 -11.27 16.13
N TRP A 80 -3.99 -11.58 15.24
CA TRP A 80 -5.28 -10.88 15.13
C TRP A 80 -6.25 -11.22 16.27
N ASN A 81 -7.34 -10.45 16.43
CA ASN A 81 -8.38 -10.75 17.41
C ASN A 81 -9.29 -11.88 16.94
N SER A 82 -9.56 -11.96 15.64
CA SER A 82 -10.33 -13.05 15.05
C SER A 82 -9.83 -13.45 13.66
N GLU A 83 -10.25 -14.63 13.20
CA GLU A 83 -10.00 -15.08 11.82
C GLU A 83 -10.67 -14.16 10.79
N LYS A 84 -11.90 -13.72 11.08
CA LYS A 84 -12.66 -12.78 10.25
C LYS A 84 -11.89 -11.47 10.05
N GLU A 85 -11.34 -10.92 11.13
CA GLU A 85 -10.51 -9.70 11.09
C GLU A 85 -9.26 -9.92 10.22
N ARG A 86 -8.57 -11.05 10.42
CA ARG A 86 -7.39 -11.40 9.64
C ARG A 86 -7.70 -11.47 8.14
N GLN A 87 -8.76 -12.18 7.76
CA GLN A 87 -9.12 -12.36 6.35
C GLN A 87 -9.57 -11.07 5.69
N ALA A 88 -10.43 -10.28 6.36
CA ALA A 88 -10.83 -8.96 5.88
C ALA A 88 -9.60 -8.10 5.62
N LYS A 89 -8.60 -8.17 6.51
CA LYS A 89 -7.37 -7.40 6.36
C LYS A 89 -6.48 -7.87 5.22
N ILE A 90 -6.31 -9.17 5.06
CA ILE A 90 -5.55 -9.73 3.93
C ILE A 90 -6.20 -9.32 2.61
N SER A 91 -7.53 -9.31 2.54
CA SER A 91 -8.27 -8.84 1.36
C SER A 91 -7.99 -7.37 1.07
N GLU A 92 -8.15 -6.48 2.05
CA GLU A 92 -7.89 -5.05 1.88
C GLU A 92 -6.44 -4.76 1.45
N ILE A 93 -5.48 -5.48 2.03
CA ILE A 93 -4.07 -5.38 1.62
C ILE A 93 -3.93 -5.78 0.16
N LYS A 94 -4.49 -6.91 -0.27
CA LYS A 94 -4.43 -7.33 -1.67
C LYS A 94 -5.02 -6.28 -2.60
N ASP A 95 -6.15 -5.68 -2.22
CA ASP A 95 -6.81 -4.63 -3.01
C ASP A 95 -5.96 -3.35 -3.11
N HIS A 96 -5.22 -2.98 -2.07
CA HIS A 96 -4.29 -1.86 -2.13
C HIS A 96 -2.99 -2.16 -2.87
N LEU A 97 -2.54 -3.42 -2.84
CA LEU A 97 -1.32 -3.85 -3.52
C LEU A 97 -1.48 -3.94 -5.05
N ILE A 98 -2.69 -3.97 -5.61
CA ILE A 98 -2.89 -4.12 -7.08
C ILE A 98 -2.23 -3.01 -7.90
N TYR A 99 -1.96 -1.86 -7.28
CA TYR A 99 -1.34 -0.70 -7.93
C TYR A 99 0.17 -0.61 -7.69
N LEU A 100 0.75 -1.54 -6.94
CA LEU A 100 2.17 -1.56 -6.61
C LEU A 100 2.87 -2.69 -7.35
N ASP A 101 4.09 -2.43 -7.84
CA ASP A 101 4.96 -3.51 -8.30
C ASP A 101 5.18 -4.51 -7.15
N PRO A 102 5.01 -5.82 -7.36
CA PRO A 102 5.21 -6.85 -6.33
C PRO A 102 6.60 -6.83 -5.67
N GLN A 103 7.62 -6.34 -6.38
CA GLN A 103 9.00 -6.17 -5.92
C GLN A 103 9.28 -4.80 -5.30
N ARG A 104 8.27 -3.93 -5.18
CA ARG A 104 8.40 -2.68 -4.45
C ARG A 104 8.52 -2.92 -2.95
N GLN A 105 9.43 -2.24 -2.29
CA GLN A 105 9.66 -2.33 -0.86
C GLN A 105 8.70 -1.42 -0.10
N VAL A 106 8.18 -1.93 1.02
CA VAL A 106 7.25 -1.22 1.91
C VAL A 106 7.64 -1.40 3.37
N TYR A 107 7.42 -0.38 4.18
CA TYR A 107 7.48 -0.49 5.63
C TYR A 107 6.14 -1.00 6.16
N TYR A 108 6.16 -2.10 6.88
CA TYR A 108 5.03 -2.67 7.57
C TYR A 108 5.18 -2.47 9.08
N PHE A 109 4.23 -1.75 9.67
CA PHE A 109 4.13 -1.58 11.12
C PHE A 109 2.85 -2.22 11.64
N PHE A 110 2.97 -3.01 12.70
CA PHE A 110 1.86 -3.64 13.37
C PHE A 110 2.05 -3.52 14.87
N SER A 111 1.00 -3.17 15.61
CA SER A 111 1.03 -3.17 17.07
C SER A 111 -0.29 -3.66 17.63
N LYS A 112 -0.22 -4.46 18.69
CA LYS A 112 -1.40 -4.97 19.38
C LYS A 112 -1.24 -4.88 20.88
N LYS A 113 -2.37 -4.62 21.55
CA LYS A 113 -2.54 -4.70 23.00
C LYS A 113 -3.79 -5.48 23.33
N GLY A 114 -3.77 -6.31 24.37
CA GLY A 114 -4.91 -7.08 24.80
C GLY A 114 -5.08 -8.39 24.03
N ASP A 115 -6.08 -9.16 24.46
CA ASP A 115 -6.36 -10.49 23.94
C ASP A 115 -7.29 -10.48 22.72
N GLN A 116 -7.79 -11.66 22.33
CA GLN A 116 -8.70 -11.80 21.19
C GLN A 116 -10.09 -11.17 21.42
N LYS A 117 -10.51 -10.94 22.66
CA LYS A 117 -11.86 -10.46 22.99
C LYS A 117 -11.91 -8.95 23.27
N GLN A 118 -10.81 -8.35 23.72
CA GLN A 118 -10.72 -6.92 24.03
C GLN A 118 -9.44 -6.27 23.46
N GLY A 119 -8.93 -6.81 22.35
CA GLY A 119 -7.69 -6.35 21.73
C GLY A 119 -7.86 -5.07 20.91
N ILE A 120 -6.87 -4.18 21.01
CA ILE A 120 -6.68 -3.06 20.08
C ILE A 120 -5.55 -3.41 19.15
N THR A 121 -5.84 -3.46 17.86
CA THR A 121 -4.86 -3.70 16.79
C THR A 121 -4.69 -2.43 15.99
N LYS A 122 -3.44 -2.03 15.73
CA LYS A 122 -3.12 -1.00 14.74
C LYS A 122 -2.11 -1.54 13.76
N TYR A 123 -2.25 -1.16 12.51
CA TYR A 123 -1.19 -1.35 11.54
C TYR A 123 -1.12 -0.17 10.58
N ALA A 124 0.04 -0.04 9.93
CA ALA A 124 0.25 0.90 8.84
C ALA A 124 1.22 0.32 7.82
N VAL A 125 1.04 0.72 6.57
CA VAL A 125 1.94 0.39 5.46
C VAL A 125 2.39 1.69 4.81
N PHE A 126 3.69 1.86 4.66
CA PHE A 126 4.28 3.01 3.97
C PHE A 126 5.10 2.54 2.78
N ASP A 127 5.03 3.28 1.68
CA ASP A 127 5.95 3.08 0.56
C ASP A 127 7.39 3.43 0.99
N ALA A 128 8.34 2.54 0.72
CA ALA A 128 9.70 2.73 1.23
C ALA A 128 10.46 3.89 0.55
N GLU A 129 10.09 4.25 -0.67
CA GLU A 129 10.77 5.28 -1.44
C GLU A 129 10.14 6.66 -1.23
N THR A 130 8.85 6.78 -1.53
CA THR A 130 8.10 8.04 -1.42
C THR A 130 7.75 8.40 0.02
N LYS A 131 7.90 7.45 0.96
CA LYS A 131 7.49 7.56 2.37
C LYS A 131 5.99 7.82 2.56
N LYS A 132 5.20 7.72 1.49
CA LYS A 132 3.75 7.93 1.54
C LYS A 132 3.08 6.82 2.31
N LEU A 133 2.10 7.19 3.11
CA LEU A 133 1.21 6.25 3.76
C LEU A 133 0.30 5.61 2.71
N LEU A 134 0.32 4.29 2.63
CA LEU A 134 -0.50 3.51 1.70
C LEU A 134 -1.81 3.07 2.36
N THR A 135 -1.74 2.63 3.61
CA THR A 135 -2.91 2.28 4.42
C THR A 135 -2.58 2.40 5.91
N ILE A 136 -3.54 2.87 6.71
CA ILE A 136 -3.47 2.88 8.18
C ILE A 136 -4.84 2.48 8.71
N VAL A 137 -4.87 1.59 9.68
CA VAL A 137 -6.12 1.25 10.37
C VAL A 137 -5.85 1.05 11.85
N LYS A 138 -6.83 1.51 12.64
CA LYS A 138 -6.96 1.23 14.06
C LYS A 138 -8.24 0.45 14.25
N MET A 139 -8.13 -0.73 14.85
CA MET A 139 -9.23 -1.67 15.06
C MET A 139 -9.37 -1.94 16.55
N THR A 140 -10.60 -1.93 17.05
CA THR A 140 -10.96 -2.37 18.39
C THR A 140 -11.81 -3.63 18.29
N ALA A 141 -11.74 -4.51 19.29
CA ALA A 141 -12.46 -5.79 19.27
C ALA A 141 -13.98 -5.68 19.03
N GLU A 142 -14.58 -4.52 19.30
CA GLU A 142 -16.02 -4.24 19.10
C GLU A 142 -16.39 -3.91 17.64
N SER A 143 -15.44 -3.90 16.70
CA SER A 143 -15.67 -3.38 15.34
C SER A 143 -16.29 -4.38 14.34
N TYR A 144 -16.62 -5.63 14.73
CA TYR A 144 -17.02 -6.72 13.81
C TYR A 144 -17.99 -7.76 14.34
#